data_AF-A0AAF0QUN3-F1
#
_entry.id   AF-A0AAF0QUN3-F1
#
_cell.length_a   1.000
_cell.length_b   1.000
_cell.length_c   1.000
_cell.angle_alpha   90.00
_cell.angle_beta   90.00
_cell.angle_gamma   90.00
#
_symmetry.space_group_name_H-M   'P 1'
#
loop_
_entity.id
_entity.type
_entity.pdbx_description
1 polymer ?
#
loop_
_entity_poly.entity_id
_entity_poly.type
_entity_poly.pdbx_seq_one_letter_code
_entity_poly.pdbx_strand_id
1 'polypeptide(L)'
;MWDSRIEKRELICTGIRSLTCSFKAVAQDFSWCLTGVYAPNSRRERLYLWEEIGATRGLCGDFWVACGDFNKTRFTSEEKNATSQSKSKSDFSNFMEEMELIGPPLNGRQFTGAWGGSQDSAI
;
A
#
# COMPACT_ATOMS: atom_id res chain seq x y z
N MET A 1 14.87 -15.71 9.58
CA MET A 1 14.21 -15.36 10.85
C MET A 1 14.97 -14.17 11.41
N TRP A 2 14.31 -13.05 11.72
CA TRP A 2 14.93 -11.73 11.97
C TRP A 2 16.03 -11.72 13.04
N ASP A 3 17.13 -11.00 12.79
CA ASP A 3 18.28 -10.85 13.70
C ASP A 3 18.50 -9.38 14.10
N SER A 4 18.30 -9.08 15.38
CA SER A 4 18.42 -7.72 15.93
C SER A 4 19.85 -7.16 15.93
N ARG A 5 20.86 -8.01 15.67
CA ARG A 5 22.25 -7.59 15.48
C ARG A 5 22.47 -6.96 14.11
N ILE A 6 21.59 -7.27 13.15
CA ILE A 6 21.71 -6.84 11.75
C ILE A 6 20.77 -5.66 11.49
N GLU A 7 19.57 -5.65 12.08
CA GLU A 7 18.59 -4.60 11.88
C GLU A 7 17.80 -4.28 13.16
N LYS A 8 17.60 -2.99 13.43
CA LYS A 8 16.71 -2.50 14.48
C LYS A 8 15.36 -2.14 13.88
N ARG A 9 14.29 -2.44 14.59
CA ARG A 9 12.92 -2.08 14.20
C ARG A 9 12.25 -1.25 15.27
N GLU A 10 11.41 -0.32 14.85
CA GLU A 10 10.64 0.54 15.74
C GLU A 10 9.25 0.76 15.16
N LEU A 11 8.22 0.58 15.99
CA LEU A 11 6.85 0.94 15.61
C LEU A 11 6.71 2.47 15.74
N ILE A 12 6.55 3.17 14.62
CA ILE A 12 6.50 4.64 14.59
C ILE A 12 5.05 5.14 14.72
N CYS A 13 4.12 4.48 14.03
CA CYS A 13 2.73 4.91 13.98
C CYS A 13 1.80 3.70 13.93
N THR A 14 0.68 3.80 14.64
CA THR A 14 -0.45 2.87 14.52
C THR A 14 -1.68 3.72 14.21
N GLY A 15 -2.18 3.59 13.00
CA GLY A 15 -3.44 4.19 12.59
C GLY A 15 -4.61 3.23 12.78
N ILE A 16 -5.80 3.61 12.32
CA ILE A 16 -6.99 2.75 12.43
C ILE A 16 -6.87 1.58 11.45
N ARG A 17 -6.26 1.82 10.28
CA ARG A 17 -6.16 0.84 9.18
C ARG A 17 -4.75 0.70 8.63
N SER A 18 -3.76 1.31 9.27
CA SER A 18 -2.36 1.21 8.90
C SER A 18 -1.45 1.01 10.11
N LEU A 19 -0.30 0.39 9.87
CA LEU A 19 0.77 0.23 10.84
C LEU A 19 2.11 0.53 10.18
N THR A 20 2.90 1.41 10.80
CA THR A 20 4.15 1.89 10.23
C THR A 20 5.32 1.59 11.13
N CYS A 21 6.29 0.85 10.57
CA CYS A 21 7.52 0.48 11.24
C CYS A 21 8.73 1.10 10.53
N SER A 22 9.67 1.61 11.31
CA SER A 22 11.01 1.93 10.87
C SER A 22 11.91 0.71 10.98
N PHE A 23 12.84 0.60 10.06
CA PHE A 23 13.89 -0.39 10.04
C PHE A 23 15.22 0.33 9.81
N LYS A 24 16.19 0.07 10.67
CA LYS A 24 17.54 0.63 10.57
C LYS A 24 18.56 -0.50 10.53
N ALA A 25 19.29 -0.59 9.43
CA ALA A 25 20.43 -1.50 9.33
C ALA A 25 21.49 -1.08 10.36
N VAL A 26 22.05 -2.04 11.10
CA VAL A 26 23.05 -1.74 12.16
C VAL A 26 24.42 -1.49 11.54
N ALA A 27 24.75 -2.20 10.46
CA ALA A 27 26.05 -2.13 9.81
C ALA A 27 26.14 -1.05 8.70
N GLN A 28 25.00 -0.54 8.24
CA GLN A 28 24.89 0.45 7.18
C GLN A 28 24.04 1.57 7.75
N ASP A 29 24.41 2.85 7.62
CA ASP A 29 23.58 3.97 8.08
C ASP A 29 22.41 4.20 7.11
N PHE A 30 21.59 3.16 6.97
CA PHE A 30 20.47 3.06 6.06
C PHE A 30 19.24 2.76 6.90
N SER A 31 18.23 3.62 6.74
CA SER A 31 16.93 3.46 7.40
C SER A 31 15.82 3.56 6.37
N TRP A 32 14.80 2.74 6.53
CA TRP A 32 13.64 2.70 5.66
C TRP A 32 12.39 2.42 6.47
N CYS A 33 11.23 2.78 5.94
CA CYS A 33 9.95 2.59 6.61
C CYS A 33 9.03 1.67 5.80
N LEU A 34 8.29 0.82 6.48
CA LEU A 34 7.21 0.02 5.90
C LEU A 34 5.90 0.47 6.52
N THR A 35 4.91 0.78 5.69
CA THR A 35 3.52 0.98 6.12
C THR A 35 2.68 -0.17 5.58
N GLY A 36 2.20 -1.02 6.48
CA GLY A 36 1.19 -2.02 6.17
C GLY A 36 -0.19 -1.38 6.19
N VAL A 37 -1.01 -1.65 5.16
CA VAL A 37 -2.32 -1.03 4.94
C VAL A 37 -3.40 -2.10 4.80
N TYR A 38 -4.55 -1.89 5.45
CA TYR A 38 -5.77 -2.69 5.26
C TYR A 38 -6.98 -1.80 4.98
N ALA A 39 -7.16 -1.47 3.71
CA ALA A 39 -8.13 -0.50 3.27
C ALA A 39 -9.58 -1.03 3.31
N PRO A 40 -10.54 -0.21 3.76
CA PRO A 40 -11.95 -0.54 3.69
C PRO A 40 -12.49 -0.55 2.25
N ASN A 41 -13.62 -1.23 2.05
CA ASN A 41 -14.34 -1.20 0.76
C ASN A 41 -15.08 0.13 0.53
N SER A 42 -15.49 0.81 1.61
CA SER A 42 -16.19 2.09 1.55
C SER A 42 -15.29 3.20 1.03
N ARG A 43 -15.74 3.92 -0.02
CA ARG A 43 -15.00 5.07 -0.56
C ARG A 43 -14.73 6.13 0.51
N ARG A 44 -15.73 6.45 1.35
CA ARG A 44 -15.60 7.48 2.39
C ARG A 44 -14.53 7.09 3.41
N GLU A 45 -14.52 5.84 3.84
CA GLU A 45 -13.51 5.37 4.80
C GLU A 45 -12.11 5.30 4.19
N ARG A 46 -11.99 5.01 2.89
CA ARG A 46 -10.70 5.09 2.20
C ARG A 46 -10.13 6.50 2.15
N LEU A 47 -10.96 7.53 2.02
CA LEU A 47 -10.47 8.92 2.05
C LEU A 47 -9.80 9.23 3.39
N TYR A 48 -10.40 8.82 4.50
CA TYR A 48 -9.76 8.95 5.83
C TYR A 48 -8.47 8.14 5.93
N LEU A 49 -8.40 6.97 5.29
CA LEU A 49 -7.17 6.19 5.23
C LEU A 49 -6.07 6.88 4.42
N TRP A 50 -6.41 7.56 3.33
CA TRP A 50 -5.43 8.34 2.56
C TRP A 50 -4.87 9.50 3.39
N GLU A 51 -5.72 10.18 4.16
CA GLU A 51 -5.29 11.22 5.11
C GLU A 51 -4.40 10.63 6.22
N GLU A 52 -4.77 9.47 6.78
CA GLU A 52 -3.99 8.73 7.79
C GLU A 52 -2.57 8.39 7.28
N ILE A 53 -2.48 7.82 6.07
CA ILE A 53 -1.21 7.47 5.46
C ILE A 53 -0.41 8.72 5.10
N GLY A 54 -1.08 9.77 4.59
CA GLY A 54 -0.47 11.06 4.28
C GLY A 54 0.17 11.73 5.49
N ALA A 55 -0.49 11.68 6.66
CA ALA A 55 0.09 12.16 7.91
C ALA A 55 1.33 11.35 8.33
N THR A 56 1.36 10.07 8.01
CA THR A 56 2.48 9.16 8.32
C THR A 56 3.67 9.34 7.38
N ARG A 57 3.45 9.77 6.12
CA ARG A 57 4.53 9.97 5.13
C ARG A 57 5.65 10.85 5.66
N GLY A 58 5.32 11.92 6.40
CA GLY A 58 6.30 12.84 6.99
C GLY A 58 7.13 12.25 8.13
N LEU A 59 6.69 11.12 8.72
CA LEU A 59 7.46 10.36 9.70
C LEU A 59 8.45 9.41 9.03
N CYS A 60 8.26 9.12 7.74
CA CYS A 60 9.10 8.25 6.96
C CYS A 60 10.18 9.07 6.24
N GLY A 61 11.40 8.54 6.18
CA GLY A 61 12.48 9.14 5.38
C GLY A 61 12.26 8.94 3.87
N ASP A 62 13.35 9.06 3.11
CA ASP A 62 13.31 8.93 1.64
C ASP A 62 12.91 7.52 1.19
N PHE A 63 13.31 6.49 1.94
CA PHE A 63 13.00 5.11 1.65
C PHE A 63 11.74 4.68 2.39
N TRP A 64 10.62 4.67 1.67
CA TRP A 64 9.33 4.27 2.21
C TRP A 64 8.60 3.31 1.28
N VAL A 65 8.06 2.25 1.87
CA VAL A 65 7.25 1.26 1.18
C VAL A 65 5.87 1.21 1.83
N ALA A 66 4.83 1.44 1.04
CA ALA A 66 3.46 1.15 1.45
C ALA A 66 3.02 -0.17 0.81
N CYS A 67 2.51 -1.10 1.60
CA CYS A 67 2.07 -2.42 1.13
C CYS A 67 0.81 -2.89 1.84
N GLY A 68 0.12 -3.86 1.25
CA GLY A 68 -1.09 -4.45 1.81
C GLY A 68 -2.25 -4.44 0.83
N ASP A 69 -3.46 -4.46 1.37
CA ASP A 69 -4.69 -4.47 0.57
C ASP A 69 -5.29 -3.07 0.53
N PHE A 70 -5.14 -2.39 -0.61
CA PHE A 70 -5.70 -1.06 -0.84
C PHE A 70 -7.17 -1.10 -1.28
N ASN A 71 -7.71 -2.28 -1.59
CA ASN A 71 -9.06 -2.49 -2.10
C ASN A 71 -9.44 -1.57 -3.27
N LYS A 72 -8.45 -1.05 -4.02
CA LYS A 72 -8.64 -0.24 -5.22
C LYS A 72 -7.47 -0.35 -6.18
N THR A 73 -7.82 -0.21 -7.46
CA THR A 73 -6.87 -0.16 -8.57
C THR A 73 -6.67 1.29 -9.01
N ARG A 74 -5.47 1.59 -9.51
CA ARG A 74 -5.11 2.93 -10.02
C ARG A 74 -5.66 3.11 -11.43
N PHE A 75 -5.53 2.09 -12.26
CA PHE A 75 -5.94 2.13 -13.66
C PHE A 75 -7.20 1.30 -13.92
N THR A 76 -7.86 1.61 -15.04
CA THR A 76 -9.00 0.82 -15.54
C THR A 76 -8.56 -0.56 -16.02
N SER A 77 -7.38 -0.67 -16.63
CA SER A 77 -6.77 -1.92 -17.11
C SER A 77 -6.49 -2.96 -16.01
N GLU A 78 -6.38 -2.51 -14.75
CA GLU A 78 -6.11 -3.36 -13.58
C GLU A 78 -7.37 -4.02 -13.01
N GLU A 79 -8.56 -3.76 -13.57
CA GLU A 79 -9.82 -4.33 -13.10
C GLU A 79 -10.58 -4.98 -14.26
N LYS A 80 -10.95 -6.25 -14.08
CA LYS A 80 -11.76 -6.97 -15.08
C LYS A 80 -13.10 -6.27 -15.27
N ASN A 81 -13.49 -6.08 -16.54
CA ASN A 81 -14.75 -5.47 -16.95
C ASN A 81 -14.93 -3.98 -16.56
N ALA A 82 -13.89 -3.29 -16.09
CA ALA A 82 -13.97 -1.86 -15.83
C ALA A 82 -13.94 -1.07 -17.15
N THR A 83 -15.03 -0.35 -17.45
CA THR A 83 -15.18 0.41 -18.70
C THR A 83 -14.88 1.90 -18.56
N SER A 84 -14.84 2.44 -17.34
CA SER A 84 -14.65 3.88 -17.11
C SER A 84 -13.86 4.21 -15.84
N GLN A 85 -13.25 5.39 -15.83
CA GLN A 85 -12.58 5.96 -14.66
C GLN A 85 -13.63 6.38 -13.62
N SER A 86 -13.70 5.69 -12.48
CA SER A 86 -14.56 6.12 -11.38
C SER A 86 -13.90 7.20 -10.53
N LYS A 87 -14.70 8.01 -9.83
CA LYS A 87 -14.18 8.98 -8.85
C LYS A 87 -13.28 8.32 -7.81
N SER A 88 -13.63 7.12 -7.34
CA SER A 88 -12.81 6.37 -6.38
C SER A 88 -11.44 5.95 -6.94
N LYS A 89 -11.31 5.73 -8.25
CA LYS A 89 -10.01 5.48 -8.89
C LYS A 89 -9.19 6.76 -8.97
N SER A 90 -9.84 7.88 -9.33
CA SER A 90 -9.19 9.20 -9.33
C SER A 90 -8.67 9.57 -7.96
N ASP A 91 -9.45 9.36 -6.89
CA ASP A 91 -9.00 9.64 -5.53
C ASP A 91 -7.75 8.81 -5.17
N PHE A 92 -7.72 7.53 -5.56
CA PHE A 92 -6.58 6.66 -5.30
C PHE A 92 -5.35 7.05 -6.14
N SER A 93 -5.53 7.39 -7.42
CA SER A 93 -4.44 7.90 -8.27
C SER A 93 -3.84 9.18 -7.71
N ASN A 94 -4.68 10.13 -7.28
CA ASN A 94 -4.21 11.38 -6.67
C ASN A 94 -3.43 11.11 -5.38
N PHE A 95 -3.93 10.22 -4.52
CA PHE A 95 -3.20 9.78 -3.33
C PHE A 95 -1.82 9.18 -3.69
N MET A 96 -1.74 8.31 -4.69
CA MET A 96 -0.46 7.73 -5.13
C MET A 96 0.52 8.81 -5.64
N GLU A 97 0.02 9.81 -6.36
CA GLU A 97 0.82 10.94 -6.86
C GLU A 97 1.30 11.85 -5.71
N GLU A 98 0.39 12.25 -4.81
CA GLU A 98 0.68 13.10 -3.64
C GLU A 98 1.71 12.46 -2.71
N MET A 99 1.69 11.13 -2.61
CA MET A 99 2.61 10.35 -1.78
C MET A 99 3.90 9.97 -2.50
N GLU A 100 4.04 10.31 -3.79
CA GLU A 100 5.15 9.92 -4.66
C GLU A 100 5.36 8.40 -4.73
N LEU A 101 4.26 7.64 -4.62
CA LEU A 101 4.30 6.18 -4.61
C LEU A 101 4.31 5.62 -6.03
N ILE A 102 5.25 4.72 -6.27
CA ILE A 102 5.40 4.00 -7.53
C ILE A 102 5.00 2.54 -7.32
N GLY A 103 4.01 2.08 -8.08
CA GLY A 103 3.61 0.68 -8.10
C GLY A 103 4.61 -0.15 -8.90
N PRO A 104 5.16 -1.25 -8.35
CA PRO A 104 6.00 -2.16 -9.13
C PRO A 104 5.19 -2.88 -10.21
N PRO A 105 5.79 -3.24 -11.35
CA PRO A 105 5.10 -3.99 -12.38
C PRO A 105 4.68 -5.37 -11.88
N LEU A 106 3.44 -5.78 -12.20
CA LEU A 106 2.95 -7.12 -11.93
C LEU A 106 3.49 -8.09 -12.98
N ASN A 107 4.69 -8.61 -12.73
CA ASN A 107 5.29 -9.66 -13.56
C ASN A 107 4.66 -11.02 -13.19
N GLY A 108 3.57 -11.38 -13.87
CA GLY A 108 2.88 -12.66 -13.66
C GLY A 108 1.36 -12.51 -13.72
N ARG A 109 0.69 -12.78 -12.59
CA ARG A 109 -0.77 -12.63 -12.49
C ARG A 109 -1.17 -11.17 -12.66
N GLN A 110 -2.04 -10.90 -13.63
CA GLN A 110 -2.52 -9.54 -13.96
C GLN A 110 -3.41 -8.92 -12.86
N PHE A 111 -3.93 -9.73 -11.93
CA PHE A 111 -4.87 -9.30 -10.90
C PHE A 111 -4.49 -9.93 -9.55
N THR A 112 -4.62 -9.15 -8.48
CA THR A 112 -4.22 -9.55 -7.11
C THR A 112 -5.38 -10.06 -6.26
N GLY A 113 -6.64 -9.80 -6.66
CA GLY A 113 -7.82 -10.21 -5.91
C GLY A 113 -8.99 -10.60 -6.83
N ALA A 114 -9.94 -11.35 -6.26
CA ALA A 114 -11.20 -11.72 -6.92
C ALA A 114 -12.35 -11.51 -5.94
N TRP A 115 -13.45 -10.92 -6.42
CA TRP A 115 -14.64 -10.66 -5.62
C TRP A 115 -15.86 -11.20 -6.36
N GLY A 116 -16.42 -12.32 -5.88
CA GLY A 116 -17.64 -12.95 -6.39
C GLY A 116 -17.53 -13.60 -7.78
N GLY A 117 -17.53 -14.94 -7.81
CA GLY A 117 -17.78 -15.76 -9.02
C GLY A 117 -16.61 -16.66 -9.46
N SER A 118 -16.75 -17.95 -9.13
CA SER A 118 -16.03 -19.16 -9.56
C SER A 118 -14.50 -19.12 -9.59
N GLN A 119 -13.89 -19.93 -8.73
CA GLN A 119 -12.55 -20.48 -8.96
C GLN A 119 -12.57 -21.21 -10.30
N ASP A 120 -12.08 -20.57 -11.36
CA ASP A 120 -11.55 -21.34 -12.47
C ASP A 120 -10.18 -21.86 -12.04
N SER A 121 -10.22 -23.16 -11.81
CA SER A 121 -9.20 -24.10 -11.39
C SER A 121 -7.80 -23.79 -11.88
N ALA A 122 -6.85 -24.07 -10.99
CA ALA A 122 -5.42 -24.11 -11.24
C ALA A 122 -5.06 -24.85 -12.54
N ILE A 123 -4.05 -24.32 -13.22
CA ILE A 123 -2.95 -25.10 -13.81
C ILE A 123 -1.65 -24.41 -13.40
#